data_AF-A0A3C0AH89-F1
#
_entry.id   AF-A0A3C0AH89-F1
#
_cell.length_a   1.000
_cell.length_b   1.000
_cell.length_c   1.000
_cell.angle_alpha   90.00
_cell.angle_beta   90.00
_cell.angle_gamma   90.00
#
_symmetry.space_group_name_H-M   'P 1'
#
loop_
_entity.id
_entity.type
_entity.pdbx_description
1 polymer ?
#
loop_
_entity_poly.entity_id
_entity_poly.type
_entity_poly.pdbx_seq_one_letter_code
_entity_poly.pdbx_strand_id
1 'polypeptide(L)'
;MTEFLPDDQELFASQLKDFVPPGSFDAHAHLYRPQDAISALPSSAENPQGFSGWKEYCENLELWMGSLRAAAGLFFAIPKPTLDRKPANQFILSELSDQPGCRALLLVTPEDSPEEVEAQIISG
;
A
#
# COMPACT_ATOMS: atom_id res chain seq x y z
N MET A 1 12.08 0.55 15.40
CA MET A 1 12.11 1.49 16.53
C MET A 1 11.09 2.57 16.23
N THR A 2 10.07 2.70 17.08
CA THR A 2 8.95 3.65 17.05
C THR A 2 9.31 4.94 17.79
N GLU A 3 10.48 5.53 17.49
CA GLU A 3 11.00 6.66 18.29
C GLU A 3 10.15 7.93 18.17
N PHE A 4 9.38 8.11 17.10
CA PHE A 4 8.57 9.31 16.85
C PHE A 4 7.07 9.13 17.08
N LEU A 5 6.62 7.94 17.47
CA LEU A 5 5.20 7.63 17.51
C LEU A 5 4.36 8.56 18.43
N PRO A 6 4.83 8.96 19.63
CA PRO A 6 4.11 9.93 20.45
C PRO A 6 3.95 11.30 19.78
N ASP A 7 5.00 11.79 19.10
CA ASP A 7 4.99 13.07 18.40
C ASP A 7 4.08 13.01 17.17
N ASP A 8 4.07 11.89 16.44
CA ASP A 8 3.17 11.65 15.30
C ASP A 8 1.70 11.62 15.75
N GLN A 9 1.42 10.97 16.88
CA GLN A 9 0.08 10.95 17.50
C GLN A 9 -0.36 12.34 17.93
N GLU A 10 0.53 13.13 18.56
CA GLU A 10 0.23 14.50 18.98
C GLU A 10 -0.02 15.41 17.76
N LEU A 11 0.84 15.33 16.74
CA LEU A 11 0.70 16.08 15.50
C LEU A 11 -0.64 15.77 14.82
N PHE A 12 -0.97 14.48 14.68
CA PHE A 12 -2.23 14.07 14.09
C PHE A 12 -3.42 14.57 14.89
N ALA A 13 -3.40 14.37 16.22
CA ALA A 13 -4.50 14.74 17.10
C ALA A 13 -4.74 16.26 17.19
N SER A 14 -3.69 17.08 17.07
CA SER A 14 -3.76 18.53 17.20
C SER A 14 -3.94 19.28 15.89
N GLN A 15 -3.47 18.74 14.76
CA GLN A 15 -3.45 19.47 13.48
C GLN A 15 -4.24 18.80 12.35
N LEU A 16 -4.40 17.48 12.35
CA LEU A 16 -4.85 16.74 11.15
C LEU A 16 -6.19 16.01 11.31
N LYS A 17 -6.51 15.51 12.50
CA LYS A 17 -7.67 14.63 12.72
C LYS A 17 -9.00 15.22 12.26
N ASP A 18 -9.17 16.54 12.36
CA ASP A 18 -10.43 17.21 12.04
C ASP A 18 -10.55 17.50 10.53
N PHE A 19 -9.44 17.44 9.81
CA PHE A 19 -9.40 17.56 8.36
C PHE A 19 -9.64 16.22 7.66
N VAL A 20 -9.14 15.11 8.22
CA VAL A 20 -9.26 13.78 7.62
C VAL A 20 -10.65 13.20 7.89
N PRO A 21 -11.51 13.03 6.86
CA PRO A 21 -12.85 12.50 7.07
C PRO A 21 -12.80 10.99 7.41
N PRO A 22 -13.75 10.48 8.21
CA PRO A 22 -13.95 9.05 8.39
C PRO A 22 -14.20 8.36 7.03
N GLY A 23 -13.64 7.17 6.85
CA GLY A 23 -13.81 6.41 5.61
C GLY A 23 -13.06 7.00 4.41
N SER A 24 -11.98 7.74 4.65
CA SER A 24 -11.10 8.25 3.60
C SER A 24 -10.54 7.11 2.73
N PHE A 25 -10.24 7.46 1.48
CA PHE A 25 -9.67 6.55 0.49
C PHE A 25 -8.22 6.98 0.21
N ASP A 26 -7.25 6.08 0.41
CA ASP A 26 -5.87 6.33 0.02
C ASP A 26 -5.72 6.11 -1.49
N ALA A 27 -5.55 7.20 -2.23
CA ALA A 27 -5.45 7.14 -3.68
C ALA A 27 -4.08 6.67 -4.19
N HIS A 28 -3.07 6.53 -3.33
CA HIS A 28 -1.72 6.18 -3.75
C HIS A 28 -0.91 5.50 -2.65
N ALA A 29 -0.97 4.17 -2.62
CA ALA A 29 -0.15 3.38 -1.70
C ALA A 29 0.48 2.18 -2.40
N HIS A 30 1.57 1.68 -1.81
CA HIS A 30 2.31 0.56 -2.33
C HIS A 30 2.30 -0.62 -1.36
N LEU A 31 2.00 -1.80 -1.90
CA LEU A 31 2.25 -3.08 -1.23
C LEU A 31 3.38 -3.78 -1.99
N TYR A 32 4.24 -4.51 -1.26
CA TYR A 32 5.40 -5.15 -1.87
C TYR A 32 5.88 -6.37 -1.07
N ARG A 33 6.40 -7.33 -1.83
CA ARG A 33 7.12 -8.51 -1.33
C ARG A 33 8.56 -8.12 -0.92
N PRO A 34 9.25 -8.93 -0.10
CA PRO A 34 10.64 -8.69 0.30
C PRO A 34 11.60 -8.34 -0.84
N GLN A 35 11.53 -9.08 -1.94
CA GLN A 35 12.37 -8.85 -3.14
C GLN A 35 11.99 -7.58 -3.92
N ASP A 36 10.78 -7.06 -3.75
CA ASP A 36 10.27 -5.90 -4.47
C ASP A 36 10.52 -4.59 -3.72
N ALA A 37 10.92 -4.64 -2.45
CA ALA A 37 11.27 -3.49 -1.64
C ALA A 37 12.28 -2.56 -2.33
N ILE A 38 12.21 -1.26 -2.03
CA ILE A 38 13.16 -0.27 -2.53
C ILE A 38 14.48 -0.48 -1.79
N SER A 39 15.52 -0.82 -2.54
CA SER A 39 16.89 -0.77 -2.02
C SER A 39 17.34 0.68 -1.87
N ALA A 40 18.07 0.99 -0.80
CA ALA A 40 18.67 2.31 -0.54
C ALA A 40 17.70 3.43 -0.12
N LEU A 41 16.58 3.07 0.54
CA LEU A 41 15.89 4.07 1.35
C LEU A 41 16.81 4.49 2.52
N PRO A 42 16.71 5.74 3.01
CA PRO A 42 17.27 6.07 4.32
C PRO A 42 16.82 5.04 5.35
N SER A 43 17.66 4.69 6.32
CA SER A 43 17.31 3.69 7.35
C SER A 43 16.03 4.03 8.12
N SER A 44 15.65 5.31 8.17
CA SER A 44 14.38 5.78 8.76
C SER A 44 13.14 5.50 7.91
N ALA A 45 13.31 5.26 6.62
CA ALA A 45 12.24 4.93 5.66
C ALA A 45 12.31 3.46 5.19
N GLU A 46 13.36 2.72 5.58
CA GLU A 46 13.40 1.28 5.37
C GLU A 46 12.34 0.60 6.24
N ASN A 47 11.54 -0.25 5.60
CA ASN A 47 10.70 -1.20 6.32
C ASN A 47 11.61 -2.36 6.79
N PRO A 48 11.84 -2.54 8.10
CA PRO A 48 12.80 -3.52 8.60
C PRO A 48 12.33 -4.98 8.37
N GLN A 49 11.04 -5.20 8.12
CA GLN A 49 10.49 -6.49 7.71
C GLN A 49 10.73 -6.76 6.21
N GLY A 50 11.05 -5.71 5.44
CA GLY A 50 11.19 -5.77 3.98
C GLY A 50 9.87 -6.00 3.25
N PHE A 51 8.74 -6.07 3.94
CA PHE A 51 7.45 -6.49 3.40
C PHE A 51 6.36 -5.50 3.77
N SER A 52 5.48 -5.18 2.83
CA SER A 52 4.27 -4.41 3.10
C SER A 52 3.08 -5.06 2.41
N GLY A 53 2.22 -5.70 3.18
CA GLY A 53 0.91 -6.18 2.77
C GLY A 53 -0.21 -5.32 3.36
N TRP A 54 -1.47 -5.62 3.03
CA TRP A 54 -2.63 -4.86 3.49
C TRP A 54 -2.69 -4.80 5.03
N LYS A 55 -2.42 -5.92 5.69
CA LYS A 55 -2.39 -5.99 7.16
C LYS A 55 -1.34 -5.06 7.76
N GLU A 56 -0.11 -5.13 7.25
CA GLU A 56 1.02 -4.30 7.71
C GLU A 56 0.74 -2.81 7.46
N TYR A 57 0.14 -2.47 6.32
CA TYR A 57 -0.31 -1.11 6.01
C TYR A 57 -1.34 -0.62 7.06
N CYS A 58 -2.36 -1.42 7.35
CA CYS A 58 -3.38 -1.08 8.34
C CYS A 58 -2.78 -0.89 9.74
N GLU A 59 -1.99 -1.87 10.20
CA GLU A 59 -1.39 -1.86 11.52
C GLU A 59 -0.49 -0.63 11.70
N ASN A 60 0.34 -0.28 10.72
CA ASN A 60 1.23 0.88 10.81
C ASN A 60 0.48 2.22 10.81
N LEU A 61 -0.57 2.38 9.99
CA LEU A 61 -1.37 3.62 10.01
C LEU A 61 -2.22 3.75 11.27
N GLU A 62 -2.76 2.65 11.79
CA GLU A 62 -3.53 2.65 13.04
C GLU A 62 -2.72 3.13 14.24
N LEU A 63 -1.39 2.97 14.23
CA LEU A 63 -0.53 3.42 15.33
C LEU A 63 -0.68 4.92 15.61
N TRP A 64 -0.82 5.77 14.59
CA TRP A 64 -0.83 7.22 14.74
C TRP A 64 -2.15 7.88 14.29
N MET A 65 -2.92 7.22 13.40
CA MET A 65 -4.24 7.71 12.96
C MET A 65 -5.41 7.07 13.71
N GLY A 66 -5.19 5.94 14.41
CA GLY A 66 -6.26 5.14 15.00
C GLY A 66 -7.32 4.73 13.96
N SER A 67 -8.60 4.85 14.34
CA SER A 67 -9.72 4.52 13.45
C SER A 67 -9.94 5.49 12.29
N LEU A 68 -9.18 6.59 12.21
CA LEU A 68 -9.23 7.53 11.08
C LEU A 68 -8.26 7.19 9.95
N ARG A 69 -7.51 6.08 10.03
CA ARG A 69 -6.77 5.58 8.86
C ARG A 69 -7.72 5.38 7.67
N ALA A 70 -7.18 5.41 6.46
CA ALA A 70 -7.96 5.13 5.26
C ALA A 70 -8.65 3.76 5.36
N ALA A 71 -9.94 3.74 5.07
CA ALA A 71 -10.75 2.52 5.12
C ALA A 71 -10.52 1.63 3.89
N ALA A 72 -10.10 2.23 2.78
CA ALA A 72 -9.78 1.57 1.52
C ALA A 72 -8.71 2.36 0.76
N GLY A 73 -8.17 1.79 -0.32
CA GLY A 73 -7.22 2.50 -1.15
C GLY A 73 -6.97 1.88 -2.52
N LEU A 74 -6.16 2.58 -3.31
CA LEU A 74 -5.62 2.14 -4.58
C LEU A 74 -4.16 1.69 -4.36
N PHE A 75 -3.93 0.39 -4.49
CA PHE A 75 -2.64 -0.24 -4.19
C PHE A 75 -1.99 -0.82 -5.43
N PHE A 76 -0.66 -0.71 -5.51
CA PHE A 76 0.13 -1.25 -6.61
C PHE A 76 1.56 -1.50 -6.20
N ALA A 77 2.23 -2.38 -6.94
CA ALA A 77 3.64 -2.67 -6.73
C ALA A 77 4.51 -1.43 -6.98
N ILE A 78 5.69 -1.39 -6.36
CA ILE A 78 6.64 -0.29 -6.55
C ILE A 78 7.23 -0.38 -7.97
N PRO A 79 7.03 0.64 -8.83
CA PRO A 79 7.54 0.61 -10.19
C PRO A 79 9.06 0.82 -10.20
N LYS A 80 9.82 -0.28 -10.26
CA LYS A 80 11.29 -0.25 -10.43
C LYS A 80 11.72 -1.02 -11.68
N PRO A 81 12.85 -0.65 -12.32
CA PRO A 81 13.29 -1.30 -13.57
C PRO A 81 13.48 -2.82 -13.47
N THR A 82 13.82 -3.33 -12.28
CA THR A 82 14.07 -4.75 -12.03
C THR A 82 12.86 -5.51 -11.51
N LEU A 83 11.68 -4.89 -11.46
CA LEU A 83 10.47 -5.53 -10.95
C LEU A 83 9.99 -6.65 -11.88
N ASP A 84 9.80 -7.84 -11.31
CA ASP A 84 9.03 -8.87 -11.98
C ASP A 84 7.52 -8.57 -11.83
N ARG A 85 6.95 -7.91 -12.85
CA ARG A 85 5.61 -7.32 -12.81
C ARG A 85 4.50 -8.35 -12.58
N LYS A 86 4.57 -9.51 -13.24
CA LYS A 86 3.50 -10.52 -13.18
C LYS A 86 3.26 -11.02 -11.75
N PRO A 87 4.26 -11.57 -11.04
CA PRO A 87 4.04 -12.05 -9.68
C PRO A 87 3.90 -10.90 -8.67
N ALA A 88 4.37 -9.67 -8.98
CA ALA A 88 4.06 -8.50 -8.17
C ALA A 88 2.58 -8.11 -8.26
N ASN A 89 2.02 -8.01 -9.46
CA ASN A 89 0.58 -7.77 -9.67
C ASN A 89 -0.29 -8.84 -8.99
N GLN A 90 0.08 -10.12 -9.13
CA GLN A 90 -0.63 -11.23 -8.48
C GLN A 90 -0.59 -11.15 -6.96
N PHE A 91 0.53 -10.69 -6.39
CA PHE A 91 0.60 -10.41 -4.95
C PHE A 91 -0.38 -9.30 -4.52
N ILE A 92 -0.43 -8.18 -5.25
CA ILE A 92 -1.40 -7.10 -4.95
C ILE A 92 -2.84 -7.62 -5.02
N LEU A 93 -3.20 -8.34 -6.09
CA LEU A 93 -4.53 -8.91 -6.25
C LEU A 93 -4.89 -9.86 -5.10
N SER A 94 -3.94 -10.68 -4.66
CA SER A 94 -4.13 -11.59 -3.53
C SER A 94 -4.29 -10.88 -2.19
N GLU A 95 -3.57 -9.78 -1.94
CA GLU A 95 -3.71 -9.02 -0.69
C GLU A 95 -5.07 -8.33 -0.57
N LEU A 96 -5.67 -7.97 -1.71
CA LEU A 96 -6.89 -7.17 -1.76
C LEU A 96 -8.17 -7.97 -2.01
N SER A 97 -8.08 -9.29 -2.28
CA SER A 97 -9.22 -10.12 -2.67
C SER A 97 -10.37 -10.10 -1.65
N ASP A 98 -10.03 -9.97 -0.37
CA ASP A 98 -10.99 -9.94 0.74
C ASP A 98 -11.21 -8.52 1.30
N GLN A 99 -10.74 -7.47 0.61
CA GLN A 99 -10.75 -6.09 1.10
C GLN A 99 -11.75 -5.23 0.30
N PRO A 100 -13.04 -5.27 0.67
CA PRO A 100 -14.08 -4.55 -0.06
C PRO A 100 -13.78 -3.04 -0.05
N GLY A 101 -13.82 -2.43 -1.24
CA GLY A 101 -13.54 -1.00 -1.41
C GLY A 101 -12.11 -0.70 -1.86
N CYS A 102 -11.15 -1.59 -1.62
CA CYS A 102 -9.81 -1.45 -2.19
C CYS A 102 -9.81 -1.73 -3.71
N ARG A 103 -8.81 -1.21 -4.41
CA ARG A 103 -8.57 -1.45 -5.83
C ARG A 103 -7.10 -1.74 -6.07
N ALA A 104 -6.82 -2.69 -6.94
CA ALA A 104 -5.48 -2.93 -7.46
C ALA A 104 -5.25 -2.05 -8.71
N LEU A 105 -4.09 -1.41 -8.81
CA LEU A 105 -3.57 -0.83 -10.05
C LEU A 105 -2.49 -1.76 -10.61
N LEU A 106 -2.72 -2.32 -11.80
CA LEU A 106 -1.79 -3.26 -12.41
C LEU A 106 -0.66 -2.53 -13.15
N LEU A 107 0.58 -3.00 -12.97
CA LEU A 107 1.71 -2.57 -13.79
C LEU A 107 1.80 -3.45 -15.04
N VAL A 108 1.68 -2.82 -16.21
CA VAL A 108 1.65 -3.49 -17.53
C VAL A 108 2.66 -2.86 -18.49
N THR A 109 3.02 -3.56 -19.56
CA THR A 109 3.77 -3.01 -20.70
C THR A 109 2.99 -3.16 -22.00
N PRO A 110 3.37 -2.45 -23.07
CA PRO A 110 2.71 -2.56 -24.37
C PRO A 110 2.68 -3.98 -24.95
N GLU A 111 3.52 -4.89 -24.46
CA GLU A 111 3.58 -6.29 -24.90
C GLU A 111 2.64 -7.23 -24.12
N ASP A 112 2.06 -6.78 -22.99
CA ASP A 112 1.10 -7.59 -22.25
C ASP A 112 -0.22 -7.73 -23.05
N SER A 113 -0.86 -8.90 -22.99
CA SER A 113 -2.16 -9.12 -23.68
C SER A 113 -3.26 -8.28 -23.03
N PRO A 114 -3.98 -7.45 -23.80
CA PRO A 114 -5.12 -6.70 -23.29
C PRO A 114 -6.18 -7.59 -22.64
N GLU A 115 -6.44 -8.77 -23.23
CA GLU A 115 -7.42 -9.74 -22.73
C GLU A 115 -6.98 -10.34 -21.38
N GLU A 116 -5.70 -10.67 -21.21
CA GLU A 116 -5.17 -11.15 -19.93
C GLU A 116 -5.21 -10.08 -18.84
N VAL A 117 -4.97 -8.81 -19.19
CA VAL A 117 -5.06 -7.68 -18.26
C VAL A 117 -6.52 -7.42 -17.87
N GLU A 118 -7.44 -7.42 -18.83
CA GLU A 118 -8.88 -7.26 -18.57
C GLU A 118 -9.40 -8.37 -17.65
N ALA A 119 -9.04 -9.63 -17.91
CA ALA A 119 -9.42 -10.75 -17.06
C ALA A 119 -8.96 -10.56 -15.61
N GLN A 120 -7.73 -10.08 -15.39
CA GLN A 120 -7.21 -9.79 -14.06
C GLN A 120 -7.98 -8.68 -13.35
N ILE A 121 -8.35 -7.61 -14.07
CA ILE A 121 -9.14 -6.49 -13.52
C ILE A 121 -10.55 -6.93 -13.15
N ILE A 122 -11.17 -7.83 -13.91
CA ILE A 122 -12.52 -8.34 -13.62
C ILE A 122 -12.51 -9.32 -12.45
N SER A 123 -11.46 -10.13 -12.32
CA SER A 123 -11.37 -11.16 -11.27
C SER A 123 -10.92 -10.66 -9.91
N GLY A 124 -10.29 -9.48 -9.85
CA GLY A 124 -9.79 -8.84 -8.63
C GLY A 124 -10.70 -7.73 -8.13
#